data_AF-A0A6C8Y0W5-F1
#
_entry.id   AF-A0A6C8Y0W5-F1
#
_cell.length_a   1.000
_cell.length_b   1.000
_cell.length_c   1.000
_cell.angle_alpha   90.00
_cell.angle_beta   90.00
_cell.angle_gamma   90.00
#
_symmetry.space_group_name_H-M   'P 1'
#
loop_
_entity.id
_entity.type
_entity.pdbx_description
1 polymer ?
#
loop_
_entity_poly.entity_id
_entity_poly.type
_entity_poly.pdbx_seq_one_letter_code
_entity_poly.pdbx_strand_id
1 'polypeptide(L)'
;MSNMSSPVIPLPVPAWVIPEEAARIVSQELSATIGVGDIYRYALSGNLTLSIYFQSPIKLRRVTLSRGTIKLKKCENDDPVYRLCFMNETSFINRDDRIIKTAGNFITPRCHVMDTPLMGHEMLKLQTLLADALALPRPVTGQYDLHYGVLVKDEHAIYQVCEYSTWEQRIEQQIRTIQTRHSPGSYPHLPSHPLVVEKRGQACFPVHLFPRDACFVVTRTHLAQFIKSTFPSRPRVSDNITTPVARMLWLACKHNDHISPLIRHPYKLLPVFEQWATEDGITDHLSGDTLKRALQRGSPE
;
A
#
# COMPACT_ATOMS: atom_id res chain seq x y z
N MET A 1 30.32 15.32 14.13
CA MET A 1 29.71 13.98 14.03
C MET A 1 28.32 14.10 14.61
N SER A 2 27.33 14.30 13.76
CA SER A 2 25.99 14.75 14.16
C SER A 2 25.02 13.60 13.97
N ASN A 3 24.43 13.14 15.08
CA ASN A 3 23.40 12.10 15.10
C ASN A 3 22.26 12.43 14.14
N MET A 4 22.09 11.61 13.10
CA MET A 4 20.87 11.55 12.32
C MET A 4 19.79 10.90 13.19
N SER A 5 18.90 11.70 13.78
CA SER A 5 17.65 11.15 14.33
C SER A 5 16.74 10.80 13.16
N SER A 6 16.68 9.51 12.83
CA SER A 6 15.67 8.93 11.94
C SER A 6 14.25 9.31 12.39
N PRO A 7 13.25 9.37 11.48
CA PRO A 7 11.86 9.50 11.89
C PRO A 7 11.53 8.38 12.88
N VAL A 8 11.09 8.76 14.07
CA VAL A 8 10.75 7.83 15.15
C VAL A 8 9.38 7.26 14.83
N ILE A 9 9.36 6.26 13.95
CA ILE A 9 8.23 5.33 13.88
C ILE A 9 8.09 4.77 15.31
N PRO A 10 6.92 4.88 15.97
CA PRO A 10 6.76 4.37 17.33
C PRO A 10 7.13 2.88 17.37
N LEU A 11 7.99 2.49 18.33
CA LEU A 11 8.41 1.09 18.49
C LEU A 11 7.30 0.23 19.13
N PRO A 12 7.11 -1.03 18.69
CA PRO A 12 7.41 -1.57 17.37
C PRO A 12 6.12 -1.66 16.55
N VAL A 13 6.03 -0.87 15.47
CA VAL A 13 5.06 -1.17 14.40
C VAL A 13 5.26 -2.64 13.99
N PRO A 14 4.19 -3.46 14.01
CA PRO A 14 4.27 -4.86 13.61
C PRO A 14 4.86 -5.01 12.21
N ALA A 15 5.29 -6.23 11.85
CA ALA A 15 5.90 -6.48 10.53
C ALA A 15 5.00 -6.04 9.35
N TRP A 16 3.70 -6.04 9.57
CA TRP A 16 2.66 -5.52 8.69
C TRP A 16 1.48 -5.04 9.53
N VAL A 17 0.68 -4.13 8.99
CA VAL A 17 -0.51 -3.56 9.64
C VAL A 17 -1.68 -3.59 8.67
N ILE A 18 -2.91 -3.58 9.18
CA ILE A 18 -4.10 -3.47 8.32
C ILE A 18 -4.28 -2.03 7.79
N PRO A 19 -5.02 -1.79 6.70
CA PRO A 19 -5.21 -0.46 6.11
C PRO A 19 -5.70 0.61 7.09
N GLU A 20 -6.58 0.24 8.03
CA GLU A 20 -7.09 1.13 9.07
C GLU A 20 -5.99 1.58 10.05
N GLU A 21 -5.10 0.65 10.41
CA GLU A 21 -3.94 0.94 11.24
C GLU A 21 -2.91 1.79 10.49
N ALA A 22 -2.68 1.48 9.22
CA ALA A 22 -1.82 2.29 8.35
C ALA A 22 -2.33 3.74 8.25
N ALA A 23 -3.64 3.93 8.05
CA ALA A 23 -4.26 5.27 8.01
C ALA A 23 -4.00 6.06 9.31
N ARG A 24 -4.15 5.40 10.47
CA ARG A 24 -3.87 6.00 11.78
C ARG A 24 -2.40 6.36 11.97
N ILE A 25 -1.48 5.47 11.60
CA ILE A 25 -0.03 5.73 11.69
C ILE A 25 0.35 6.92 10.80
N VAL A 26 -0.11 6.94 9.55
CA VAL A 26 0.20 8.04 8.62
C VAL A 26 -0.42 9.36 9.10
N SER A 27 -1.65 9.32 9.64
CA SER A 27 -2.29 10.53 10.20
C SER A 27 -1.48 11.14 11.35
N GLN A 28 -0.93 10.29 12.23
CA GLN A 28 -0.08 10.72 13.35
C GLN A 28 1.22 11.37 12.85
N GLU A 29 1.87 10.78 11.85
CA GLU A 29 3.12 11.32 11.28
C GLU A 29 2.92 12.67 10.57
N LEU A 30 1.76 12.90 9.97
CA LEU A 30 1.50 14.07 9.13
C LEU A 30 0.73 15.19 9.81
N SER A 31 0.22 14.96 11.02
CA SER A 31 -0.74 15.89 11.66
C SER A 31 -1.92 16.24 10.72
N ALA A 32 -2.35 15.27 9.92
CA ALA A 32 -3.43 15.39 8.94
C ALA A 32 -4.38 14.20 9.08
N THR A 33 -5.66 14.40 8.78
CA THR A 33 -6.65 13.32 8.85
C THR A 33 -6.60 12.49 7.57
N ILE A 34 -5.98 11.31 7.63
CA ILE A 34 -5.98 10.32 6.54
C ILE A 34 -6.95 9.19 6.90
N GLY A 35 -7.93 8.96 6.04
CA GLY A 35 -8.89 7.87 6.17
C GLY A 35 -8.41 6.58 5.49
N VAL A 36 -9.07 5.46 5.78
CA VAL A 36 -8.80 4.19 5.09
C VAL A 36 -9.08 4.28 3.59
N GLY A 37 -10.07 5.08 3.18
CA GLY A 37 -10.35 5.36 1.77
C GLY A 37 -9.16 6.00 1.05
N ASP A 38 -8.37 6.83 1.74
CA ASP A 38 -7.15 7.43 1.16
C ASP A 38 -6.05 6.39 0.99
N ILE A 39 -5.88 5.47 1.95
CA ILE A 39 -4.96 4.33 1.81
C ILE A 39 -5.30 3.49 0.57
N TYR A 40 -6.59 3.20 0.37
CA TYR A 40 -7.06 2.50 -0.83
C TYR A 40 -6.82 3.30 -2.12
N ARG A 41 -7.01 4.63 -2.11
CA ARG A 41 -6.68 5.49 -3.26
C ARG A 41 -5.19 5.47 -3.58
N TYR A 42 -4.32 5.63 -2.58
CA TYR A 42 -2.88 5.56 -2.75
C TYR A 42 -2.42 4.21 -3.29
N ALA A 43 -3.10 3.13 -2.89
CA ALA A 43 -2.84 1.80 -3.42
C ALA A 43 -3.23 1.68 -4.89
N LEU A 44 -4.43 2.11 -5.25
CA LEU A 44 -4.94 2.07 -6.63
C LEU A 44 -4.19 3.02 -7.57
N SER A 45 -3.63 4.13 -7.07
CA SER A 45 -2.78 5.04 -7.84
C SER A 45 -1.32 4.56 -7.96
N GLY A 46 -0.98 3.44 -7.32
CA GLY A 46 0.38 2.87 -7.34
C GLY A 46 1.39 3.59 -6.45
N ASN A 47 0.94 4.49 -5.58
CA ASN A 47 1.80 5.20 -4.62
C ASN A 47 2.10 4.37 -3.37
N LEU A 48 1.21 3.44 -3.02
CA LEU A 48 1.37 2.53 -1.90
C LEU A 48 1.23 1.08 -2.39
N THR A 49 2.19 0.22 -2.08
CA THR A 49 2.01 -1.21 -2.34
C THR A 49 1.28 -1.84 -1.18
N LEU A 50 0.19 -2.55 -1.50
CA LEU A 50 -0.47 -3.44 -0.56
C LEU A 50 0.07 -4.86 -0.72
N SER A 51 -0.04 -5.61 0.37
CA SER A 51 0.19 -7.05 0.40
C SER A 51 -1.10 -7.74 0.84
N ILE A 52 -1.20 -9.04 0.59
CA ILE A 52 -2.29 -9.90 1.03
C ILE A 52 -1.73 -10.83 2.09
N TYR A 53 -2.37 -10.84 3.26
CA TYR A 53 -2.14 -11.83 4.30
C TYR A 53 -3.09 -13.02 4.09
N PHE A 54 -2.53 -14.22 3.91
CA PHE A 54 -3.27 -15.47 3.74
C PHE A 54 -3.22 -16.29 5.04
N GLN A 55 -4.37 -16.48 5.69
CA GLN A 55 -4.46 -17.35 6.88
C GLN A 55 -4.39 -18.82 6.49
N SER A 56 -5.10 -19.23 5.44
CA SER A 56 -5.00 -20.59 4.90
C SER A 56 -3.77 -20.78 4.00
N PRO A 57 -3.22 -22.00 3.94
CA PRO A 57 -2.14 -22.34 3.02
C PRO A 57 -2.57 -22.16 1.56
N ILE A 58 -1.70 -21.53 0.77
CA ILE A 58 -1.88 -21.36 -0.66
C ILE A 58 -0.77 -22.04 -1.45
N LYS A 59 -1.06 -22.36 -2.71
CA LYS A 59 -0.05 -22.73 -3.71
C LYS A 59 0.07 -21.60 -4.72
N LEU A 60 1.24 -21.47 -5.30
CA LEU A 60 1.52 -20.45 -6.30
C LEU A 60 1.98 -21.10 -7.59
N ARG A 61 1.56 -20.51 -8.71
CA ARG A 61 2.06 -20.87 -10.03
C ARG A 61 2.49 -19.62 -10.77
N ARG A 62 3.71 -19.64 -11.30
CA ARG A 62 4.30 -18.46 -11.96
C ARG A 62 3.51 -18.08 -13.20
N VAL A 63 3.18 -16.80 -13.33
CA VAL A 63 2.50 -16.23 -14.49
C VAL A 63 3.53 -15.90 -15.57
N THR A 64 3.18 -16.18 -16.83
CA THR A 64 4.02 -15.82 -17.98
C THR A 64 3.69 -14.41 -18.45
N LEU A 65 4.71 -13.56 -18.55
CA LEU A 65 4.57 -12.19 -19.04
C LEU A 65 5.08 -12.04 -20.48
N SER A 66 4.53 -11.09 -21.23
CA SER A 66 5.03 -10.60 -22.52
C SER A 66 5.09 -9.08 -22.48
N ARG A 67 6.27 -8.46 -22.61
CA ARG A 67 6.37 -6.98 -22.61
C ARG A 67 5.60 -6.32 -21.45
N GLY A 68 5.63 -6.94 -20.26
CA GLY A 68 4.93 -6.46 -19.07
C GLY A 68 3.45 -6.84 -18.95
N THR A 69 2.83 -7.47 -19.94
CA THR A 69 1.42 -7.91 -19.89
C THR A 69 1.29 -9.40 -19.64
N ILE A 70 0.22 -9.81 -18.95
CA ILE A 70 -0.08 -11.21 -18.64
C ILE A 70 -0.45 -11.95 -19.93
N LYS A 71 0.27 -13.02 -20.26
CA LYS A 71 -0.08 -13.87 -21.41
C LYS A 71 -1.28 -14.73 -21.06
N LEU A 72 -2.22 -14.82 -22.00
CA LEU A 72 -3.33 -15.78 -21.96
C LEU A 72 -3.05 -16.94 -22.91
N LYS A 73 -3.62 -18.10 -22.60
CA LYS A 73 -3.67 -19.25 -23.49
C LYS A 73 -5.10 -19.74 -23.59
N LYS A 74 -5.43 -20.42 -24.68
CA LYS A 74 -6.70 -21.15 -24.76
C LYS A 74 -6.67 -22.29 -23.74
N CYS A 75 -7.78 -22.51 -23.06
CA CYS A 75 -8.00 -23.62 -22.15
C CYS A 75 -7.85 -24.91 -22.98
N GLU A 76 -6.91 -25.76 -22.57
CA GLU A 76 -6.62 -27.00 -23.29
C GLU A 76 -7.75 -28.00 -23.06
N ASN A 77 -8.12 -28.71 -24.14
CA ASN A 77 -9.23 -29.65 -24.23
C ASN A 77 -10.58 -28.94 -24.10
N ASP A 78 -11.46 -29.10 -25.09
CA ASP A 78 -12.89 -28.69 -25.02
C ASP A 78 -13.66 -29.48 -23.93
N ASP A 79 -12.96 -30.04 -22.95
CA ASP A 79 -13.49 -30.75 -21.78
C ASP A 79 -14.22 -29.75 -20.87
N PRO A 80 -15.55 -29.89 -20.73
CA PRO A 80 -16.36 -29.00 -19.93
C PRO A 80 -16.01 -29.06 -18.43
N VAL A 81 -15.50 -30.19 -17.92
CA VAL A 81 -15.10 -30.34 -16.52
C VAL A 81 -13.80 -29.60 -16.25
N TYR A 82 -12.83 -29.68 -17.16
CA TYR A 82 -11.60 -28.89 -17.04
C TYR A 82 -11.90 -27.38 -17.07
N ARG A 83 -12.73 -26.95 -18.02
CA ARG A 83 -13.17 -25.56 -18.15
C ARG A 83 -13.85 -25.08 -16.87
N LEU A 84 -14.80 -25.86 -16.33
CA LEU A 84 -15.49 -25.54 -15.08
C LEU A 84 -14.53 -25.34 -13.90
N CYS A 85 -13.47 -26.14 -13.78
CA CYS A 85 -12.58 -26.09 -12.62
C CYS A 85 -11.51 -24.98 -12.70
N PHE A 86 -11.08 -24.62 -13.91
CA PHE A 86 -9.94 -23.70 -14.15
C PHE A 86 -10.33 -22.29 -14.61
N MET A 87 -11.61 -22.08 -14.93
CA MET A 87 -12.13 -20.79 -15.37
C MET A 87 -13.00 -20.18 -14.27
N ASN A 88 -13.09 -18.85 -14.24
CA ASN A 88 -14.10 -18.19 -13.44
C ASN A 88 -15.49 -18.35 -14.09
N GLU A 89 -16.52 -18.08 -13.30
CA GLU A 89 -17.93 -18.24 -13.67
C GLU A 89 -18.30 -17.46 -14.94
N THR A 90 -17.91 -16.19 -15.04
CA THR A 90 -18.21 -15.31 -16.17
C THR A 90 -17.56 -15.82 -17.47
N SER A 91 -16.27 -16.17 -17.43
CA SER A 91 -15.57 -16.74 -18.59
C SER A 91 -16.16 -18.09 -19.00
N PHE A 92 -16.55 -18.93 -18.03
CA PHE A 92 -17.18 -20.22 -18.30
C PHE A 92 -18.53 -20.05 -19.02
N ILE A 93 -19.40 -19.16 -18.51
CA ILE A 93 -20.72 -18.87 -19.07
C ILE A 93 -20.60 -18.25 -20.47
N ASN A 94 -19.73 -17.25 -20.62
CA ASN A 94 -19.58 -16.50 -21.87
C ASN A 94 -18.75 -17.23 -22.94
N ARG A 95 -18.27 -18.45 -22.65
CA ARG A 95 -17.34 -19.21 -23.50
C ARG A 95 -16.07 -18.43 -23.88
N ASP A 96 -15.58 -17.61 -22.96
CA ASP A 96 -14.25 -17.03 -23.11
C ASP A 96 -13.20 -18.02 -22.62
N ASP A 97 -12.76 -18.92 -23.50
CA ASP A 97 -11.84 -20.02 -23.18
C ASP A 97 -10.39 -19.57 -22.89
N ARG A 98 -10.15 -18.29 -22.59
CA ARG A 98 -8.82 -17.78 -22.29
C ARG A 98 -8.53 -17.89 -20.79
N ILE A 99 -7.46 -18.60 -20.46
CA ILE A 99 -6.92 -18.70 -19.10
C ILE A 99 -5.51 -18.11 -19.03
N ILE A 100 -5.05 -17.75 -17.82
CA ILE A 100 -3.67 -17.28 -17.64
C ILE A 100 -2.69 -18.36 -18.09
N LYS A 101 -1.73 -17.97 -18.92
CA LYS A 101 -0.58 -18.80 -19.24
C LYS A 101 0.38 -18.81 -18.05
N THR A 102 0.44 -19.94 -17.37
CA THR A 102 1.36 -20.19 -16.26
C THR A 102 2.52 -21.09 -16.69
N ALA A 103 3.64 -21.01 -15.98
CA ALA A 103 4.85 -21.79 -16.25
C ALA A 103 5.47 -22.33 -14.96
N GLY A 104 6.27 -23.39 -15.10
CA GLY A 104 6.97 -24.03 -13.98
C GLY A 104 6.07 -24.83 -13.04
N ASN A 105 6.67 -25.28 -11.95
CA ASN A 105 6.03 -26.10 -10.92
C ASN A 105 5.23 -25.23 -9.94
N PHE A 106 4.27 -25.86 -9.26
CA PHE A 106 3.62 -25.23 -8.11
C PHE A 106 4.60 -25.10 -6.95
N ILE A 107 4.60 -23.93 -6.32
CA ILE A 107 5.43 -23.66 -5.14
C ILE A 107 4.54 -23.32 -3.95
N THR A 108 5.07 -23.56 -2.75
CA THR A 108 4.45 -23.09 -1.49
C THR A 108 5.20 -21.82 -1.08
N PRO A 109 4.53 -20.69 -0.85
CA PRO A 109 5.22 -19.48 -0.43
C PRO A 109 5.86 -19.69 0.94
N ARG A 110 7.02 -19.05 1.15
CA ARG A 110 7.73 -19.09 2.45
C ARG A 110 7.09 -18.19 3.50
N CYS A 111 6.29 -17.22 3.06
CA CYS A 111 5.65 -16.22 3.90
C CYS A 111 4.15 -16.17 3.59
N HIS A 112 3.35 -15.89 4.61
CA HIS A 112 1.89 -15.74 4.49
C HIS A 112 1.46 -14.35 4.02
N VAL A 113 2.38 -13.39 3.95
CA VAL A 113 2.15 -12.04 3.43
C VAL A 113 2.89 -11.90 2.12
N MET A 114 2.18 -11.56 1.06
CA MET A 114 2.75 -11.37 -0.28
C MET A 114 2.20 -10.12 -0.94
N ASP A 115 3.06 -9.38 -1.62
CA ASP A 115 2.65 -8.15 -2.31
C ASP A 115 1.65 -8.48 -3.40
N THR A 116 0.68 -7.57 -3.60
CA THR A 116 -0.26 -7.70 -4.70
C THR A 116 0.15 -6.76 -5.85
N PRO A 117 0.08 -7.22 -7.12
CA PRO A 117 0.22 -6.34 -8.26
C PRO A 117 -1.06 -5.52 -8.55
N LEU A 118 -2.18 -5.81 -7.88
CA LEU A 118 -3.50 -5.23 -8.13
C LEU A 118 -3.89 -5.32 -9.63
N MET A 119 -3.80 -6.50 -10.21
CA MET A 119 -4.09 -6.75 -11.64
C MET A 119 -5.21 -7.77 -11.87
N GLY A 120 -5.64 -8.48 -10.83
CA GLY A 120 -6.69 -9.49 -10.87
C GLY A 120 -7.86 -9.17 -9.95
N HIS A 121 -8.49 -10.21 -9.40
CA HIS A 121 -9.67 -10.09 -8.54
C HIS A 121 -9.36 -9.35 -7.22
N GLU A 122 -8.11 -9.35 -6.79
CA GLU A 122 -7.69 -8.57 -5.63
C GLU A 122 -7.89 -7.06 -5.84
N MET A 123 -7.69 -6.55 -7.05
CA MET A 123 -8.00 -5.15 -7.35
C MET A 123 -9.52 -4.88 -7.31
N LEU A 124 -10.35 -5.77 -7.85
CA LEU A 124 -11.82 -5.64 -7.73
C LEU A 124 -12.24 -5.60 -6.24
N LYS A 125 -11.66 -6.46 -5.41
CA LYS A 125 -11.92 -6.45 -3.97
C LYS A 125 -11.53 -5.12 -3.33
N LEU A 126 -10.36 -4.57 -3.68
CA LEU A 126 -9.90 -3.27 -3.20
C LEU A 126 -10.83 -2.13 -3.64
N GLN A 127 -11.30 -2.15 -4.89
CA GLN A 127 -12.26 -1.17 -5.41
C GLN A 127 -13.60 -1.24 -4.68
N THR A 128 -14.09 -2.44 -4.34
CA THR A 128 -15.29 -2.58 -3.50
C THR A 128 -15.08 -2.01 -2.10
N LEU A 129 -13.92 -2.28 -1.48
CA LEU A 129 -13.57 -1.71 -0.16
C LEU A 129 -13.48 -0.18 -0.20
N LEU A 130 -12.91 0.38 -1.28
CA LEU A 130 -12.88 1.83 -1.50
C LEU A 130 -14.30 2.40 -1.68
N ALA A 131 -15.14 1.74 -2.47
CA ALA A 131 -16.50 2.18 -2.70
C ALA A 131 -17.30 2.20 -1.39
N ASP A 132 -17.17 1.16 -0.58
CA ASP A 132 -17.79 1.09 0.75
C ASP A 132 -17.26 2.20 1.68
N ALA A 133 -15.93 2.41 1.72
CA ALA A 133 -15.31 3.43 2.56
C ALA A 133 -15.71 4.87 2.21
N LEU A 134 -16.14 5.11 0.97
CA LEU A 134 -16.51 6.43 0.44
C LEU A 134 -18.00 6.57 0.14
N ALA A 135 -18.82 5.56 0.46
CA ALA A 135 -20.24 5.49 0.09
C ALA A 135 -20.48 5.70 -1.43
N LEU A 136 -19.59 5.18 -2.26
CA LEU A 136 -19.72 5.18 -3.73
C LEU A 136 -20.49 3.93 -4.20
N PRO A 137 -21.06 3.97 -5.41
CA PRO A 137 -21.56 2.77 -6.06
C PRO A 137 -20.47 1.70 -6.19
N ARG A 138 -20.79 0.46 -5.82
CA ARG A 138 -19.87 -0.66 -5.98
C ARG A 138 -19.60 -0.94 -7.47
N PRO A 139 -18.37 -1.32 -7.84
CA PRO A 139 -18.05 -1.68 -9.23
C PRO A 139 -18.87 -2.92 -9.65
N VAL A 140 -19.48 -2.86 -10.85
CA VAL A 140 -20.23 -3.97 -11.45
C VAL A 140 -19.27 -4.99 -12.07
N THR A 141 -18.38 -4.48 -12.91
CA THR A 141 -17.15 -5.15 -13.35
C THR A 141 -16.00 -4.25 -12.90
N GLY A 142 -14.91 -4.82 -12.38
CA GLY A 142 -13.77 -4.01 -11.94
C GLY A 142 -13.19 -3.19 -13.10
N GLN A 143 -12.33 -2.22 -12.79
CA GLN A 143 -11.73 -1.33 -13.81
C GLN A 143 -11.01 -2.09 -14.94
N TYR A 144 -10.61 -3.33 -14.68
CA TYR A 144 -10.10 -4.25 -15.67
C TYR A 144 -10.94 -5.52 -15.53
N ASP A 145 -11.79 -5.78 -16.52
CA ASP A 145 -12.60 -7.00 -16.67
C ASP A 145 -11.71 -8.22 -16.96
N LEU A 146 -10.68 -8.39 -16.13
CA LEU A 146 -9.60 -9.33 -16.30
C LEU A 146 -9.75 -10.43 -15.26
N HIS A 147 -10.27 -11.52 -15.78
CA HIS A 147 -10.62 -12.79 -15.17
C HIS A 147 -9.42 -13.61 -14.63
N TYR A 148 -8.42 -12.93 -14.09
CA TYR A 148 -7.12 -13.48 -13.73
C TYR A 148 -7.12 -14.27 -12.42
N GLY A 149 -8.20 -14.16 -11.65
CA GLY A 149 -8.22 -14.62 -10.27
C GLY A 149 -7.30 -13.79 -9.40
N VAL A 150 -6.87 -14.35 -8.28
CA VAL A 150 -6.03 -13.65 -7.30
C VAL A 150 -4.57 -13.76 -7.70
N LEU A 151 -3.91 -12.61 -7.82
CA LEU A 151 -2.50 -12.49 -8.14
C LEU A 151 -1.70 -11.94 -6.96
N VAL A 152 -0.48 -12.47 -6.82
CA VAL A 152 0.53 -11.99 -5.89
C VAL A 152 1.86 -11.85 -6.62
N LYS A 153 2.78 -11.07 -6.06
CA LYS A 153 4.12 -10.89 -6.61
C LYS A 153 5.18 -10.95 -5.52
N ASP A 154 6.38 -11.31 -5.95
CA ASP A 154 7.62 -11.03 -5.23
C ASP A 154 8.49 -10.11 -6.11
N GLU A 155 9.75 -9.91 -5.72
CA GLU A 155 10.71 -9.08 -6.46
C GLU A 155 11.03 -9.60 -7.88
N HIS A 156 10.71 -10.85 -8.18
CA HIS A 156 11.15 -11.53 -9.40
C HIS A 156 10.01 -11.87 -10.36
N ALA A 157 8.81 -12.14 -9.85
CA ALA A 157 7.72 -12.63 -10.65
C ALA A 157 6.33 -12.35 -10.07
N ILE A 158 5.34 -12.45 -10.95
CA ILE A 158 3.92 -12.52 -10.60
C ILE A 158 3.50 -13.99 -10.58
N TYR A 159 2.68 -14.34 -9.61
CA TYR A 159 2.13 -15.66 -9.42
C TYR A 159 0.61 -15.60 -9.35
N GLN A 160 -0.02 -16.64 -9.90
CA GLN A 160 -1.41 -16.92 -9.67
C GLN A 160 -1.55 -17.75 -8.40
N VAL A 161 -2.48 -17.34 -7.53
CA VAL A 161 -2.82 -18.08 -6.32
C VAL A 161 -3.69 -19.28 -6.69
N CYS A 162 -3.35 -20.44 -6.14
CA CYS A 162 -4.05 -21.69 -6.32
C CYS A 162 -4.35 -22.34 -4.97
N GLU A 163 -5.45 -23.08 -4.93
CA GLU A 163 -5.85 -23.93 -3.81
C GLU A 163 -5.61 -25.39 -4.14
N TYR A 164 -5.29 -26.19 -3.13
CA TYR A 164 -5.17 -27.63 -3.26
C TYR A 164 -6.49 -28.28 -2.88
N SER A 165 -7.09 -29.04 -3.79
CA SER A 165 -8.40 -29.67 -3.57
C SER A 165 -8.53 -30.94 -4.40
N THR A 166 -9.56 -31.73 -4.15
CA THR A 166 -9.92 -32.82 -5.06
C THR A 166 -10.74 -32.30 -6.22
N TRP A 167 -10.72 -33.01 -7.35
CA TRP A 167 -11.58 -32.68 -8.49
C TRP A 167 -13.05 -32.66 -8.11
N GLU A 168 -13.51 -33.63 -7.32
CA GLU A 168 -14.90 -33.74 -6.88
C GLU A 168 -15.35 -32.52 -6.07
N GLN A 169 -14.54 -32.12 -5.07
CA GLN A 169 -14.80 -30.95 -4.24
C GLN A 169 -14.84 -29.67 -5.08
N ARG A 170 -13.86 -29.51 -5.98
CA ARG A 170 -13.78 -28.33 -6.85
C ARG A 170 -14.97 -28.22 -7.80
N ILE A 171 -15.38 -29.32 -8.43
CA ILE A 171 -16.55 -29.37 -9.31
C ILE A 171 -17.79 -28.96 -8.53
N GLU A 172 -18.04 -29.59 -7.38
CA GLU A 172 -19.21 -29.29 -6.56
C GLU A 172 -19.25 -27.81 -6.14
N GLN A 173 -18.11 -27.27 -5.70
CA GLN A 173 -18.00 -25.87 -5.33
C GLN A 173 -18.31 -24.93 -6.52
N GLN A 174 -17.78 -25.20 -7.71
CA GLN A 174 -18.01 -24.36 -8.89
C GLN A 174 -19.47 -24.42 -9.35
N ILE A 175 -20.09 -25.61 -9.37
CA ILE A 175 -21.51 -25.76 -9.70
C ILE A 175 -22.38 -24.95 -8.73
N ARG A 176 -22.18 -25.12 -7.42
CA ARG A 176 -22.94 -24.39 -6.39
C ARG A 176 -22.77 -22.87 -6.52
N THR A 177 -21.55 -22.41 -6.82
CA THR A 177 -21.26 -20.98 -6.95
C THR A 177 -22.01 -20.38 -8.15
N ILE A 178 -21.94 -21.03 -9.32
CA ILE A 178 -22.65 -20.61 -10.54
C ILE A 178 -24.16 -20.59 -10.31
N GLN A 179 -24.72 -21.65 -9.71
CA GLN A 179 -26.16 -21.75 -9.42
C GLN A 179 -26.66 -20.69 -8.45
N THR A 180 -25.82 -20.26 -7.50
CA THR A 180 -26.18 -19.24 -6.50
C THR A 180 -26.14 -17.82 -7.08
N ARG A 181 -25.26 -17.57 -8.05
CA ARG A 181 -25.01 -16.22 -8.58
C ARG A 181 -25.73 -15.91 -9.88
N HIS A 182 -26.23 -16.92 -10.59
CA HIS A 182 -26.86 -16.77 -11.88
C HIS A 182 -28.25 -17.42 -11.92
N SER A 183 -29.15 -16.83 -12.70
CA SER A 183 -30.51 -17.33 -12.87
C SER A 183 -30.52 -18.72 -13.53
N PRO A 184 -31.49 -19.59 -13.17
CA PRO A 184 -31.70 -20.86 -13.86
C PRO A 184 -31.86 -20.65 -15.37
N GLY A 185 -31.03 -21.32 -16.17
CA GLY A 185 -31.02 -21.19 -17.64
C GLY A 185 -29.88 -20.34 -18.22
N SER A 186 -29.15 -19.57 -17.40
CA SER A 186 -27.95 -18.82 -17.83
C SER A 186 -26.70 -19.70 -18.03
N TYR A 187 -26.80 -21.01 -17.78
CA TYR A 187 -25.67 -21.95 -17.78
C TYR A 187 -25.98 -23.27 -18.50
N PRO A 188 -26.32 -23.26 -19.81
CA PRO A 188 -26.69 -24.46 -20.58
C PRO A 188 -25.55 -25.47 -20.76
N HIS A 189 -24.34 -25.17 -20.28
CA HIS A 189 -23.12 -25.95 -20.48
C HIS A 189 -22.59 -26.58 -19.19
N LEU A 190 -23.33 -26.48 -18.08
CA LEU A 190 -23.00 -27.22 -16.88
C LEU A 190 -22.97 -28.72 -17.19
N PRO A 191 -21.90 -29.43 -16.83
CA PRO A 191 -21.84 -30.88 -17.02
C PRO A 191 -23.02 -31.53 -16.29
N SER A 192 -23.84 -32.30 -17.01
CA SER A 192 -24.79 -33.22 -16.39
C SER A 192 -23.98 -34.31 -15.68
N HIS A 193 -24.24 -34.57 -14.40
CA HIS A 193 -23.59 -35.67 -13.67
C HIS A 193 -23.82 -37.02 -14.41
N PRO A 194 -22.85 -37.96 -14.54
CA PRO A 194 -21.43 -37.95 -14.22
C PRO A 194 -20.53 -38.25 -15.45
N LEU A 195 -19.89 -37.23 -16.04
CA LEU A 195 -18.58 -37.39 -16.71
C LEU A 195 -17.41 -37.39 -15.67
N VAL A 196 -17.75 -37.41 -14.38
CA VAL A 196 -16.87 -37.32 -13.20
C VAL A 196 -15.94 -38.54 -13.05
N VAL A 197 -16.13 -39.60 -13.82
CA VAL A 197 -15.45 -40.88 -13.60
C VAL A 197 -13.94 -40.81 -13.90
N GLU A 198 -13.50 -39.97 -14.85
CA GLU A 198 -12.11 -39.99 -15.32
C GLU A 198 -11.16 -39.09 -14.51
N LYS A 199 -11.64 -38.01 -13.89
CA LYS A 199 -10.79 -37.07 -13.14
C LYS A 199 -10.91 -37.29 -11.65
N ARG A 200 -10.04 -38.14 -11.13
CA ARG A 200 -9.92 -38.44 -9.69
C ARG A 200 -8.61 -37.89 -9.14
N GLY A 201 -8.60 -37.68 -7.83
CA GLY A 201 -7.42 -37.30 -7.08
C GLY A 201 -7.29 -35.80 -6.86
N GLN A 202 -6.13 -35.41 -6.34
CA GLN A 202 -5.85 -34.05 -5.91
C GLN A 202 -5.16 -33.23 -7.00
N ALA A 203 -5.55 -31.96 -7.11
CA ALA A 203 -4.95 -31.01 -8.03
C ALA A 203 -4.91 -29.61 -7.43
N CYS A 204 -4.14 -28.72 -8.06
CA CYS A 204 -4.11 -27.31 -7.73
C CYS A 204 -5.01 -26.53 -8.70
N PHE A 205 -5.99 -25.81 -8.17
CA PHE A 205 -6.93 -25.02 -8.97
C PHE A 205 -6.75 -23.52 -8.73
N PRO A 206 -6.92 -22.66 -9.75
CA PRO A 206 -6.84 -21.21 -9.55
C PRO A 206 -7.90 -20.68 -8.60
N VAL A 207 -7.49 -19.75 -7.74
CA VAL A 207 -8.39 -19.02 -6.85
C VAL A 207 -8.92 -17.80 -7.60
N HIS A 208 -10.18 -17.87 -8.04
CA HIS A 208 -10.79 -16.84 -8.89
C HIS A 208 -11.36 -15.65 -8.10
N LEU A 209 -11.70 -15.85 -6.83
CA LEU A 209 -12.27 -14.85 -5.94
C LEU A 209 -11.29 -14.57 -4.81
N PHE A 210 -11.28 -13.35 -4.29
CA PHE A 210 -10.50 -13.02 -3.10
C PHE A 210 -10.88 -13.92 -1.92
N PRO A 211 -9.94 -14.64 -1.27
CA PRO A 211 -10.27 -15.58 -0.19
C PRO A 211 -10.96 -14.90 0.98
N ARG A 212 -11.90 -15.60 1.62
CA ARG A 212 -12.68 -15.04 2.74
C ARG A 212 -11.85 -14.83 4.01
N ASP A 213 -10.80 -15.62 4.16
CA ASP A 213 -9.87 -15.63 5.29
C ASP A 213 -8.55 -14.92 4.95
N ALA A 214 -8.51 -14.16 3.86
CA ALA A 214 -7.40 -13.27 3.53
C ALA A 214 -7.78 -11.81 3.79
N CYS A 215 -6.78 -10.96 4.02
CA CYS A 215 -7.00 -9.52 4.12
C CYS A 215 -5.85 -8.73 3.47
N PHE A 216 -6.13 -7.48 3.09
CA PHE A 216 -5.08 -6.56 2.70
C PHE A 216 -4.32 -6.09 3.93
N VAL A 217 -3.01 -5.94 3.77
CA VAL A 217 -2.09 -5.42 4.77
C VAL A 217 -1.07 -4.50 4.10
N VAL A 218 -0.44 -3.64 4.89
CA VAL A 218 0.70 -2.83 4.48
C VAL A 218 1.90 -3.31 5.29
N THR A 219 2.93 -3.81 4.63
CA THR A 219 4.17 -4.17 5.32
C THR A 219 4.90 -2.94 5.81
N ARG A 220 5.65 -3.07 6.91
CA ARG A 220 6.39 -1.96 7.53
C ARG A 220 7.32 -1.25 6.55
N THR A 221 7.97 -2.02 5.65
CA THR A 221 8.88 -1.49 4.62
C THR A 221 8.13 -0.60 3.63
N HIS A 222 7.01 -1.07 3.10
CA HIS A 222 6.19 -0.32 2.16
C HIS A 222 5.55 0.91 2.80
N LEU A 223 5.10 0.80 4.06
CA LEU A 223 4.56 1.94 4.80
C LEU A 223 5.62 3.04 5.01
N ALA A 224 6.82 2.66 5.46
CA ALA A 224 7.92 3.60 5.67
C ALA A 224 8.36 4.27 4.35
N GLN A 225 8.43 3.49 3.27
CA GLN A 225 8.74 4.01 1.93
C GLN A 225 7.67 5.00 1.47
N PHE A 226 6.39 4.65 1.62
CA PHE A 226 5.26 5.50 1.26
C PHE A 226 5.28 6.84 2.00
N ILE A 227 5.51 6.82 3.32
CA ILE A 227 5.60 8.05 4.11
C ILE A 227 6.73 8.93 3.58
N LYS A 228 7.92 8.35 3.38
CA LYS A 228 9.10 9.06 2.88
C LYS A 228 8.90 9.64 1.48
N SER A 229 8.26 8.91 0.56
CA SER A 229 8.12 9.32 -0.85
C SER A 229 6.99 10.32 -1.07
N THR A 230 5.85 10.11 -0.39
CA THR A 230 4.63 10.88 -0.60
C THR A 230 4.63 12.15 0.26
N PHE A 231 5.27 12.08 1.42
CA PHE A 231 5.38 13.18 2.36
C PHE A 231 6.85 13.40 2.72
N PRO A 232 7.69 13.79 1.74
CA PRO A 232 9.06 14.15 2.04
C PRO A 232 8.99 15.22 3.13
N SER A 233 9.73 14.99 4.22
CA SER A 233 9.84 15.97 5.30
C SER A 233 10.04 17.32 4.64
N ARG A 234 9.12 18.27 4.87
CA ARG A 234 9.38 19.67 4.48
C ARG A 234 10.81 19.92 4.95
N PRO A 235 11.72 20.46 4.11
CA PRO A 235 12.98 20.94 4.65
C PRO A 235 12.56 21.76 5.85
N ARG A 236 13.01 21.35 7.06
CA ARG A 236 12.76 22.11 8.29
C ARG A 236 12.92 23.54 7.85
N VAL A 237 11.86 24.35 7.92
CA VAL A 237 11.99 25.79 7.68
C VAL A 237 13.11 26.11 8.63
N SER A 238 14.29 26.30 8.05
CA SER A 238 15.46 26.54 8.84
C SER A 238 15.04 27.73 9.68
N ASP A 239 15.35 27.73 10.97
CA ASP A 239 15.30 28.93 11.81
C ASP A 239 16.33 29.97 11.30
N ASN A 240 16.46 30.10 9.99
CA ASN A 240 17.29 31.03 9.26
C ASN A 240 16.49 32.32 9.22
N ILE A 241 16.72 33.11 10.25
CA ILE A 241 16.62 34.56 10.18
C ILE A 241 17.17 35.00 8.81
N THR A 242 16.34 35.69 8.03
CA THR A 242 16.71 36.20 6.71
C THR A 242 17.83 37.23 6.84
N THR A 243 18.64 37.45 5.80
CA THR A 243 19.74 38.44 5.86
C THR A 243 19.24 39.85 6.29
N PRO A 244 18.10 40.37 5.81
CA PRO A 244 17.57 41.65 6.27
C PRO A 244 17.25 41.67 7.77
N VAL A 245 16.60 40.63 8.30
CA VAL A 245 16.26 40.55 9.74
C VAL A 245 17.52 40.37 10.59
N ALA A 246 18.50 39.60 10.12
CA ALA A 246 19.81 39.46 10.77
C ALA A 246 20.53 40.82 10.86
N ARG A 247 20.54 41.60 9.78
CA ARG A 247 21.10 42.96 9.75
C ARG A 247 20.36 43.91 10.69
N MET A 248 19.03 43.83 10.72
CA MET A 248 18.21 44.64 11.62
C MET A 248 18.49 44.31 13.09
N LEU A 249 18.57 43.02 13.44
CA LEU A 249 18.95 42.56 14.78
C LEU A 249 20.36 43.03 15.16
N TRP A 250 21.32 42.92 14.24
CA TRP A 250 22.68 43.39 14.47
C TRP A 250 22.74 44.91 14.69
N LEU A 251 22.02 45.69 13.88
CA LEU A 251 21.92 47.15 14.03
C LEU A 251 21.29 47.52 15.38
N ALA A 252 20.20 46.84 15.76
CA ALA A 252 19.56 47.05 17.05
C ALA A 252 20.51 46.80 18.23
N CYS A 253 21.33 45.75 18.16
CA CYS A 253 22.36 45.50 19.16
C CYS A 253 23.47 46.56 19.13
N LYS A 254 23.90 46.97 17.93
CA LYS A 254 25.03 47.90 17.72
C LYS A 254 24.75 49.28 18.29
N HIS A 255 23.53 49.76 18.11
CA HIS A 255 23.09 51.09 18.52
C HIS A 255 22.49 51.16 19.93
N ASN A 256 22.51 50.05 20.69
CA ASN A 256 22.10 50.03 22.08
C ASN A 256 23.32 50.02 23.00
N ASP A 257 23.55 51.11 23.73
CA ASP A 257 24.75 51.33 24.55
C ASP A 257 24.99 50.25 25.62
N HIS A 258 23.91 49.64 26.13
CA HIS A 258 23.99 48.61 27.18
C HIS A 258 24.45 47.25 26.65
N ILE A 259 24.09 46.89 25.41
CA ILE A 259 24.35 45.56 24.83
C ILE A 259 25.36 45.57 23.69
N SER A 260 25.73 46.73 23.15
CA SER A 260 26.75 46.88 22.10
C SER A 260 28.09 46.21 22.43
N PRO A 261 28.62 46.28 23.68
CA PRO A 261 29.85 45.58 24.05
C PRO A 261 29.74 44.04 23.98
N LEU A 262 28.52 43.51 24.07
CA LEU A 262 28.23 42.08 24.14
C LEU A 262 27.98 41.44 22.76
N ILE A 263 27.99 42.21 21.66
CA ILE A 263 27.80 41.70 20.29
C ILE A 263 28.80 40.60 19.93
N ARG A 264 30.03 40.69 20.44
CA ARG A 264 31.08 39.67 20.25
C ARG A 264 30.92 38.45 21.14
N HIS A 265 29.97 38.47 22.07
CA HIS A 265 29.67 37.40 23.00
C HIS A 265 28.17 37.02 22.96
N PRO A 266 27.68 36.40 21.87
CA PRO A 266 26.25 36.16 21.64
C PRO A 266 25.53 35.41 22.77
N TYR A 267 26.20 34.47 23.43
CA TYR A 267 25.61 33.72 24.55
C TYR A 267 25.38 34.59 25.81
N LYS A 268 26.06 35.73 25.96
CA LYS A 268 25.79 36.70 27.03
C LYS A 268 24.61 37.62 26.72
N LEU A 269 24.21 37.74 25.46
CA LEU A 269 23.03 38.48 25.04
C LEU A 269 21.75 37.68 25.22
N LEU A 270 21.85 36.34 25.23
CA LEU A 270 20.70 35.46 25.31
C LEU A 270 19.81 35.75 26.55
N PRO A 271 20.36 35.87 27.78
CA PRO A 271 19.53 36.15 28.96
C PRO A 271 18.83 37.52 28.89
N VAL A 272 19.45 38.50 28.21
CA VAL A 272 18.87 39.84 28.03
C VAL A 272 17.64 39.76 27.13
N PHE A 273 17.75 39.04 26.00
CA PHE A 273 16.62 38.84 25.09
C PHE A 273 15.51 38.00 25.71
N GLU A 274 15.85 36.97 26.50
CA GLU A 274 14.86 36.17 27.22
C GLU A 274 14.15 36.98 28.31
N GLN A 275 14.87 37.87 29.00
CA GLN A 275 14.26 38.77 29.97
C GLN A 275 13.28 39.75 29.29
N TRP A 276 13.69 40.40 28.21
CA TRP A 276 12.80 41.30 27.45
C TRP A 276 11.59 40.57 26.89
N ALA A 277 11.78 39.37 26.34
CA ALA A 277 10.70 38.52 25.87
C ALA A 277 9.71 38.22 27.00
N THR A 278 10.21 37.88 28.19
CA THR A 278 9.38 37.60 29.37
C THR A 278 8.59 38.83 29.83
N GLU A 279 9.23 40.00 29.85
CA GLU A 279 8.60 41.28 30.22
C GLU A 279 7.45 41.65 29.26
N ASP A 280 7.59 41.33 27.97
CA ASP A 280 6.57 41.57 26.94
C ASP A 280 5.59 40.39 26.74
N GLY A 281 5.67 39.35 27.57
CA GLY A 281 4.77 38.19 27.52
C GLY A 281 5.01 37.22 26.36
N ILE A 282 6.18 37.29 25.73
CA ILE A 282 6.63 36.36 24.69
C ILE A 282 7.20 35.10 25.37
N THR A 283 6.59 33.95 25.09
CA THR A 283 6.92 32.66 25.73
C THR A 283 7.87 31.78 24.90
N ASP A 284 8.25 32.22 23.70
CA ASP A 284 9.14 31.48 22.81
C ASP A 284 10.59 31.53 23.31
N HIS A 285 11.25 30.38 23.35
CA HIS A 285 12.66 30.27 23.74
C HIS A 285 13.60 30.54 22.55
N LEU A 286 14.53 31.47 22.73
CA LEU A 286 15.57 31.78 21.75
C LEU A 286 16.76 30.83 21.94
N SER A 287 17.24 30.19 20.87
CA SER A 287 18.49 29.42 20.94
C SER A 287 19.71 30.35 20.82
N GLY A 288 20.70 30.19 21.71
CA GLY A 288 21.98 30.89 21.63
C GLY A 288 22.72 30.67 20.29
N ASP A 289 22.58 29.49 19.68
CA ASP A 289 23.18 29.20 18.37
C ASP A 289 22.46 29.90 17.22
N THR A 290 21.15 30.13 17.35
CA THR A 290 20.37 30.94 16.40
C THR A 290 20.74 32.42 16.52
N LEU A 291 20.88 32.93 17.74
CA LEU A 291 21.33 34.30 18.00
C LEU A 291 22.74 34.56 17.47
N LYS A 292 23.68 33.65 17.73
CA LYS A 292 25.05 33.72 17.21
C LYS A 292 25.09 33.80 15.69
N ARG A 293 24.36 32.90 15.00
CA ARG A 293 24.31 32.87 13.53
C ARG A 293 23.68 34.15 12.96
N ALA A 294 22.63 34.66 13.61
CA ALA A 294 21.98 35.90 13.19
C ALA A 294 22.92 37.11 13.28
N LEU A 295 23.65 37.26 14.39
CA LEU A 295 24.59 38.37 14.58
C LEU A 295 25.79 38.29 13.63
N GLN A 296 26.32 37.09 13.37
CA GLN A 296 27.41 36.88 12.40
C GLN A 296 26.98 37.17 10.96
N ARG A 297 25.75 36.81 10.59
CA ARG A 297 25.19 37.08 9.27
C ARG A 297 24.81 38.55 9.08
N GLY A 298 24.42 39.21 10.17
CA GLY A 298 23.96 40.60 10.18
C GLY A 298 25.09 41.63 10.22
N SER A 299 26.29 41.25 10.68
CA SER A 299 27.43 42.15 10.69
C SER A 299 27.83 42.54 9.26
N PRO A 300 28.11 43.83 9.00
CA PRO A 300 28.71 44.24 7.74
C PRO A 300 30.07 43.52 7.58
N GLU A 301 30.34 43.04 6.36
CA GLU A 301 31.65 42.53 5.96
C GLU A 301 32.71 43.64 5.97
#